data_AF-A0A925H4M0-F1
#
_entry.id   AF-A0A925H4M0-F1
#
_cell.length_a   1.000
_cell.length_b   1.000
_cell.length_c   1.000
_cell.angle_alpha   90.00
_cell.angle_beta   90.00
_cell.angle_gamma   90.00
#
_symmetry.space_group_name_H-M   'P 1'
#
loop_
_entity.id
_entity.type
_entity.pdbx_description
1 polymer ?
#
loop_
_entity_poly.entity_id
_entity_poly.type
_entity_poly.pdbx_seq_one_letter_code
_entity_poly.pdbx_strand_id
1 'polypeptide(L)'
;DVVTWTPEGQFPFFRLTETPLAMPWLAPAGKTLITVDIGCEVGDEFWSMEEAQLGELSLKHLEKIIPAARRRYLGCRVLRTPIAYPIFLKEYEDARVRLETSTGVEGLYSIGRNGEFAHIFMEDVYWRTLKKVRQLSLWLSSQPQTRAA
;
A
#
# COMPACT_ATOMS: atom_id res chain seq x y z
N ASP A 1 12.63 10.59 -13.89
CA ASP A 1 11.26 10.45 -13.34
C ASP A 1 11.31 10.21 -11.86
N VAL A 2 10.27 10.64 -11.14
CA VAL A 2 10.13 10.37 -9.69
C VAL A 2 9.98 8.87 -9.42
N VAL A 3 9.32 8.14 -10.33
CA VAL A 3 9.04 6.71 -10.23
C VAL A 3 9.62 5.98 -11.44
N THR A 4 10.21 4.81 -11.21
CA THR A 4 10.69 3.90 -12.26
C THR A 4 10.13 2.50 -12.00
N TRP A 5 9.59 1.86 -13.04
CA TRP A 5 9.08 0.49 -12.97
C TRP A 5 10.10 -0.48 -13.55
N THR A 6 10.21 -1.65 -12.93
CA THR A 6 11.12 -2.73 -13.34
C THR A 6 10.33 -4.00 -13.58
N PRO A 7 9.65 -4.11 -14.74
CA PRO A 7 8.84 -5.28 -15.06
C PRO A 7 9.68 -6.53 -15.39
N GLU A 8 10.98 -6.38 -15.62
CA GLU A 8 11.86 -7.47 -15.97
C GLU A 8 12.16 -8.37 -14.77
N GLY A 9 12.04 -9.70 -14.94
CA GLY A 9 12.27 -10.69 -13.87
C GLY A 9 13.72 -10.76 -13.35
N GLN A 10 14.64 -9.96 -13.88
CA GLN A 10 16.01 -9.83 -13.36
C GLN A 10 16.11 -8.94 -12.11
N PHE A 11 15.04 -8.21 -11.78
CA PHE A 11 14.98 -7.33 -10.61
C PHE A 11 14.08 -7.95 -9.53
N PRO A 12 14.49 -7.94 -8.25
CA PRO A 12 13.66 -8.44 -7.16
C PRO A 12 12.54 -7.47 -6.77
N PHE A 13 12.59 -6.23 -7.25
CA PHE A 13 11.63 -5.17 -6.99
C PHE A 13 10.87 -4.82 -8.27
N PHE A 14 9.65 -4.33 -8.12
CA PHE A 14 8.81 -3.92 -9.25
C PHE A 14 8.75 -2.40 -9.43
N ARG A 15 9.10 -1.63 -8.40
CA ARG A 15 9.06 -0.16 -8.42
C ARG A 15 10.19 0.46 -7.61
N LEU A 16 10.76 1.52 -8.17
CA LEU A 16 11.67 2.44 -7.53
C LEU A 16 11.00 3.81 -7.42
N THR A 17 11.26 4.56 -6.35
CA THR A 17 10.85 5.96 -6.25
C THR A 17 11.96 6.80 -5.62
N GLU A 18 12.43 7.82 -6.34
CA GLU A 18 13.34 8.82 -5.80
C GLU A 18 12.52 9.95 -5.15
N THR A 19 12.17 9.76 -3.88
CA THR A 19 11.20 10.61 -3.19
C THR A 19 11.59 12.09 -3.13
N PRO A 20 12.89 12.47 -3.01
CA PRO A 20 13.27 13.89 -2.96
C PRO A 20 13.08 14.66 -4.27
N LEU A 21 12.89 13.99 -5.41
CA LEU A 21 12.55 14.67 -6.67
C LEU A 21 11.19 15.38 -6.59
N ALA A 22 10.23 14.81 -5.85
CA ALA A 22 8.92 15.41 -5.62
C ALA A 22 8.81 16.10 -4.25
N MET A 23 9.58 15.64 -3.25
CA MET A 23 9.52 16.13 -1.87
C MET A 23 10.95 16.41 -1.34
N PRO A 24 11.59 17.51 -1.75
CA PRO A 24 13.02 17.77 -1.49
C PRO A 24 13.42 17.75 0.00
N TRP A 25 12.48 18.05 0.90
CA TRP A 25 12.71 18.05 2.35
C TRP A 25 12.87 16.64 2.97
N LEU A 26 12.62 15.57 2.21
CA LEU A 26 12.80 14.19 2.68
C LEU A 26 14.26 13.72 2.68
N ALA A 27 15.19 14.50 2.12
CA ALA A 27 16.62 14.22 2.19
C ALA A 27 17.43 15.49 2.50
N PRO A 28 18.53 15.38 3.26
CA PRO A 28 19.47 16.49 3.43
C PRO A 28 20.11 16.90 2.09
N ALA A 29 20.64 18.13 2.03
CA ALA A 29 21.39 18.62 0.87
C ALA A 29 22.52 17.65 0.46
N GLY A 30 22.62 17.39 -0.84
CA GLY A 30 23.61 16.47 -1.43
C GLY A 30 23.29 14.98 -1.22
N LYS A 31 22.12 14.64 -0.67
CA LYS A 31 21.67 13.25 -0.50
C LYS A 31 20.35 13.02 -1.23
N THR A 32 20.04 11.75 -1.46
CA THR A 32 18.74 11.31 -1.97
C THR A 32 18.25 10.09 -1.19
N LEU A 33 16.95 9.79 -1.32
CA LEU A 33 16.30 8.61 -0.78
C LEU A 33 15.59 7.90 -1.93
N ILE A 34 15.94 6.63 -2.12
CA ILE A 34 15.28 5.77 -3.11
C ILE A 34 14.53 4.69 -2.33
N THR A 35 13.21 4.62 -2.52
CA THR A 35 12.43 3.48 -2.06
C THR A 35 12.45 2.38 -3.12
N VAL A 36 12.45 1.15 -2.65
CA VAL A 36 12.48 -0.07 -3.46
C VAL A 36 11.32 -0.94 -2.98
N ASP A 37 10.37 -1.22 -3.88
CA ASP A 37 9.18 -1.99 -3.53
C ASP A 37 9.31 -3.44 -4.02
N ILE A 38 9.26 -4.38 -3.08
CA ILE A 38 9.34 -5.83 -3.31
C ILE A 38 7.98 -6.43 -2.94
N GLY A 39 7.36 -7.13 -3.88
CA GLY A 39 6.14 -7.90 -3.62
C GLY A 39 6.51 -9.20 -2.91
N CYS A 40 5.84 -9.49 -1.80
CA CYS A 40 6.08 -10.71 -1.02
C CYS A 40 4.83 -11.10 -0.22
N GLU A 41 4.79 -12.35 0.21
CA GLU A 41 3.81 -12.90 1.13
C GLU A 41 4.42 -13.10 2.52
N VAL A 42 3.59 -13.01 3.56
CA VAL A 42 4.04 -13.24 4.93
C VAL A 42 4.60 -14.65 5.06
N GLY A 43 5.87 -14.75 5.46
CA GLY A 43 6.58 -16.01 5.64
C GLY A 43 7.36 -16.49 4.42
N ASP A 44 7.29 -15.79 3.28
CA ASP A 44 8.14 -16.12 2.13
C ASP A 44 9.61 -15.71 2.34
N GLU A 45 10.44 -15.99 1.34
CA GLU A 45 11.88 -15.70 1.37
C GLU A 45 12.16 -14.20 1.61
N PHE A 46 11.50 -13.29 0.88
CA PHE A 46 11.75 -11.86 1.01
C PHE A 46 11.22 -11.29 2.32
N TRP A 47 10.05 -11.77 2.76
CA TRP A 47 9.46 -11.35 4.03
C TRP A 47 10.35 -11.72 5.21
N SER A 48 10.90 -12.95 5.20
CA SER A 48 11.68 -13.51 6.29
C SER A 48 13.17 -13.13 6.23
N MET A 49 13.62 -12.53 5.14
CA MET A 49 15.01 -12.11 4.95
C MET A 49 15.37 -10.96 5.90
N GLU A 50 16.59 -11.01 6.47
CA GLU A 50 17.08 -9.96 7.36
C GLU A 50 17.22 -8.61 6.64
N GLU A 51 17.02 -7.50 7.37
CA GLU A 51 17.00 -6.16 6.77
C GLU A 51 18.30 -5.81 6.03
N ALA A 52 19.44 -6.19 6.61
CA ALA A 52 20.75 -5.98 5.99
C ALA A 52 20.90 -6.77 4.68
N GLN A 53 20.38 -8.00 4.63
CA GLN A 53 20.42 -8.83 3.43
C GLN A 53 19.51 -8.26 2.33
N LEU A 54 18.30 -7.80 2.67
CA LEU A 54 17.41 -7.10 1.73
C LEU A 54 18.04 -5.82 1.18
N GLY A 55 18.72 -5.05 2.04
CA GLY A 55 19.45 -3.85 1.64
C GLY A 55 20.54 -4.15 0.62
N GLU A 56 21.38 -5.14 0.90
CA GLU A 56 22.47 -5.57 0.01
C GLU A 56 21.93 -6.15 -1.31
N LEU A 57 20.86 -6.95 -1.25
CA LEU A 57 20.19 -7.49 -2.43
C LEU A 57 19.64 -6.38 -3.32
N SER A 58 18.95 -5.41 -2.72
CA SER A 58 18.38 -4.26 -3.43
C SER A 58 19.48 -3.41 -4.06
N LEU A 59 20.56 -3.11 -3.30
CA LEU A 59 21.68 -2.31 -3.78
C LEU A 59 22.41 -2.98 -4.95
N LYS A 60 22.63 -4.30 -4.89
CA LYS A 60 23.24 -5.09 -5.98
C LYS A 60 22.46 -4.93 -7.29
N HIS A 61 21.13 -4.95 -7.22
CA HIS A 61 20.28 -4.83 -8.41
C HIS A 61 20.10 -3.37 -8.85
N LEU A 62 20.02 -2.44 -7.90
CA LEU A 62 19.94 -1.01 -8.16
C LEU A 62 21.18 -0.51 -8.92
N GLU A 63 22.36 -1.06 -8.68
CA GLU A 63 23.59 -0.68 -9.39
C GLU A 63 23.56 -0.95 -10.90
N LYS A 64 22.68 -1.86 -11.37
CA LYS A 64 22.42 -2.08 -12.79
C LYS A 64 21.69 -0.91 -13.45
N ILE A 65 20.95 -0.12 -12.65
CA ILE A 65 20.16 1.04 -13.10
C ILE A 65 20.91 2.33 -12.81
N ILE A 66 21.52 2.41 -11.62
CA ILE A 66 22.23 3.58 -11.12
C ILE A 66 23.71 3.21 -10.91
N PRO A 67 24.58 3.50 -11.89
CA PRO A 67 26.00 3.19 -11.78
C PRO A 67 26.63 3.77 -10.51
N ALA A 68 27.51 3.00 -9.90
CA ALA A 68 28.24 3.35 -8.68
C ALA A 68 27.33 3.70 -7.48
N ALA A 69 26.08 3.23 -7.44
CA ALA A 69 25.20 3.40 -6.29
C ALA A 69 25.84 2.88 -5.00
N ARG A 70 26.59 1.77 -5.07
CA ARG A 70 27.28 1.20 -3.91
C ARG A 70 28.28 2.16 -3.27
N ARG A 71 28.98 2.98 -4.06
CA ARG A 71 29.95 3.96 -3.52
C ARG A 71 29.29 5.13 -2.78
N ARG A 72 28.00 5.35 -3.01
CA ARG A 72 27.21 6.46 -2.43
C ARG A 72 26.19 5.97 -1.41
N TYR A 73 26.17 4.67 -1.12
CA TYR A 73 25.22 4.05 -0.22
C TYR A 73 25.57 4.35 1.24
N LEU A 74 24.59 4.85 1.99
CA LEU A 74 24.75 5.18 3.41
C LEU A 74 24.02 4.19 4.34
N GLY A 75 23.21 3.29 3.78
CA GLY A 75 22.36 2.37 4.54
C GLY A 75 20.91 2.37 4.04
N CYS A 76 20.10 1.46 4.59
CA CYS A 76 18.68 1.38 4.33
C CYS A 76 17.89 1.08 5.61
N ARG A 77 16.57 1.13 5.48
CA ARG A 77 15.59 0.62 6.43
C ARG A 77 14.58 -0.21 5.66
N VAL A 78 14.05 -1.25 6.28
CA VAL A 78 13.02 -2.08 5.69
C VAL A 78 11.71 -1.86 6.43
N LEU A 79 10.64 -1.66 5.69
CA LEU A 79 9.27 -1.66 6.20
C LEU A 79 8.53 -2.85 5.59
N ARG A 80 7.88 -3.65 6.43
CA ARG A 80 7.08 -4.81 5.99
C ARG A 80 5.61 -4.55 6.31
N THR A 81 4.74 -4.74 5.33
CA THR A 81 3.31 -4.47 5.44
C THR A 81 2.53 -5.74 5.09
N PRO A 82 1.98 -6.47 6.09
CA PRO A 82 1.34 -7.77 5.85
C PRO A 82 0.02 -7.65 5.06
N ILE A 83 -0.56 -6.44 5.01
CA ILE A 83 -1.80 -6.14 4.31
C ILE A 83 -1.61 -4.88 3.46
N ALA A 84 -0.81 -5.02 2.40
CA ALA A 84 -0.43 -3.92 1.50
C ALA A 84 -1.41 -3.75 0.32
N TYR A 85 -1.77 -4.86 -0.33
CA TYR A 85 -2.56 -4.88 -1.55
C TYR A 85 -3.74 -5.85 -1.40
N PRO A 86 -4.98 -5.42 -1.69
CA PRO A 86 -6.07 -6.37 -1.91
C PRO A 86 -5.81 -7.09 -3.24
N ILE A 87 -5.40 -8.35 -3.15
CA ILE A 87 -5.16 -9.20 -4.32
C ILE A 87 -6.51 -9.76 -4.76
N PHE A 88 -6.85 -9.69 -6.04
CA PHE A 88 -8.12 -10.23 -6.54
C PHE A 88 -7.91 -11.64 -7.06
N LEU A 89 -8.32 -12.62 -6.25
CA LEU A 89 -8.19 -14.04 -6.56
C LEU A 89 -9.58 -14.63 -6.85
N LYS A 90 -9.63 -15.62 -7.75
CA LYS A 90 -10.90 -16.22 -8.19
C LYS A 90 -11.57 -17.00 -7.07
N GLU A 91 -10.77 -17.54 -6.16
CA GLU A 91 -11.11 -18.43 -5.05
C GLU A 91 -12.10 -17.78 -4.07
N TYR A 92 -12.11 -16.44 -3.97
CA TYR A 92 -12.98 -15.70 -3.06
C TYR A 92 -13.76 -14.56 -3.72
N GLU A 93 -13.86 -14.54 -5.05
CA GLU A 93 -14.53 -13.46 -5.77
C GLU A 93 -15.99 -13.29 -5.34
N ASP A 94 -16.73 -14.39 -5.15
CA ASP A 94 -18.11 -14.32 -4.66
C ASP A 94 -18.21 -13.68 -3.27
N ALA A 95 -17.23 -13.93 -2.40
CA ALA A 95 -17.17 -13.30 -1.08
C ALA A 95 -16.86 -11.80 -1.18
N ARG A 96 -15.95 -11.42 -2.09
CA ARG A 96 -15.62 -10.02 -2.39
C ARG A 96 -16.84 -9.25 -2.90
N VAL A 97 -17.58 -9.81 -3.85
CA VAL A 97 -18.81 -9.19 -4.41
C VAL A 97 -19.89 -9.04 -3.34
N ARG A 98 -20.06 -10.03 -2.46
CA ARG A 98 -20.97 -9.91 -1.31
C ARG A 98 -20.55 -8.76 -0.39
N LEU A 99 -19.27 -8.68 -0.02
CA LEU A 99 -18.72 -7.63 0.83
C LEU A 99 -18.88 -6.22 0.21
N GLU A 100 -18.69 -6.10 -1.10
CA GLU A 100 -18.88 -4.85 -1.84
C GLU A 100 -20.32 -4.33 -1.71
N THR A 101 -21.29 -5.25 -1.60
CA THR A 101 -22.71 -4.92 -1.45
C THR A 101 -23.09 -4.64 0.01
N SER A 102 -22.67 -5.51 0.95
CA SER A 102 -23.00 -5.41 2.37
C SER A 102 -22.04 -6.22 3.23
N THR A 103 -21.82 -5.77 4.47
CA THR A 103 -21.10 -6.55 5.49
C THR A 103 -21.96 -7.69 6.06
N GLY A 104 -23.27 -7.69 5.78
CA GLY A 104 -24.24 -8.60 6.39
C GLY A 104 -24.65 -8.21 7.81
N VAL A 105 -24.09 -7.12 8.36
CA VAL A 105 -24.38 -6.64 9.71
C VAL A 105 -24.98 -5.24 9.62
N GLU A 106 -26.20 -5.07 10.13
CA GLU A 106 -26.89 -3.78 10.15
C GLU A 106 -26.07 -2.76 10.96
N GLY A 107 -25.93 -1.55 10.42
CA GLY A 107 -25.13 -0.49 11.04
C GLY A 107 -23.60 -0.65 10.92
N LEU A 108 -23.09 -1.75 10.35
CA LEU A 108 -21.65 -1.93 10.12
C LEU A 108 -21.25 -1.55 8.69
N TYR A 109 -20.46 -0.50 8.57
CA TYR A 109 -19.95 0.01 7.29
C TYR A 109 -18.46 -0.25 7.18
N SER A 110 -18.07 -0.96 6.13
CA SER A 110 -16.66 -1.13 5.78
C SER A 110 -16.20 -0.06 4.80
N ILE A 111 -15.06 0.59 5.05
CA ILE A 111 -14.54 1.71 4.27
C ILE A 111 -13.03 1.59 4.09
N GLY A 112 -12.51 1.97 2.92
CA GLY A 112 -11.09 2.06 2.65
C GLY A 112 -10.53 0.85 1.90
N ARG A 113 -9.25 0.91 1.51
CA ARG A 113 -8.58 -0.07 0.65
C ARG A 113 -8.79 -1.52 1.10
N ASN A 114 -8.46 -1.82 2.36
CA ASN A 114 -8.61 -3.18 2.90
C ASN A 114 -10.03 -3.45 3.42
N GLY A 115 -10.73 -2.43 3.93
CA GLY A 115 -12.10 -2.59 4.42
C GLY A 115 -13.08 -2.96 3.30
N GLU A 116 -12.98 -2.28 2.16
CA GLU A 116 -13.80 -2.54 0.98
C GLU A 116 -13.17 -3.58 0.04
N PHE A 117 -11.99 -4.09 0.39
CA PHE A 117 -11.19 -4.98 -0.44
C PHE A 117 -11.06 -4.44 -1.88
N ALA A 118 -10.63 -3.18 -1.99
CA ALA A 118 -10.61 -2.41 -3.23
C ALA A 118 -9.25 -1.77 -3.48
N HIS A 119 -8.76 -1.84 -4.72
CA HIS A 119 -7.48 -1.22 -5.09
C HIS A 119 -7.64 0.27 -5.40
N ILE A 120 -7.73 1.10 -4.35
CA ILE A 120 -8.05 2.53 -4.43
C ILE A 120 -6.95 3.42 -3.81
N PHE A 121 -6.93 4.70 -4.17
CA PHE A 121 -5.99 5.71 -3.67
C PHE A 121 -6.51 6.47 -2.44
N MET A 122 -5.68 7.32 -1.84
CA MET A 122 -6.02 8.00 -0.59
C MET A 122 -7.21 8.95 -0.75
N GLU A 123 -7.28 9.65 -1.88
CA GLU A 123 -8.39 10.53 -2.25
C GLU A 123 -9.70 9.75 -2.43
N ASP A 124 -9.64 8.53 -2.97
CA ASP A 124 -10.83 7.67 -3.08
C ASP A 124 -11.34 7.29 -1.70
N VAL A 125 -10.43 6.90 -0.79
CA VAL A 125 -10.79 6.57 0.60
C VAL A 125 -11.48 7.77 1.26
N TYR A 126 -10.93 8.98 1.08
CA TYR A 126 -11.53 10.20 1.61
C TYR A 126 -12.95 10.43 1.10
N TRP A 127 -13.15 10.45 -0.22
CA TRP A 127 -14.46 10.73 -0.82
C TRP A 127 -15.48 9.62 -0.54
N ARG A 128 -15.05 8.36 -0.55
CA ARG A 128 -15.90 7.21 -0.20
C ARG A 128 -16.34 7.26 1.27
N THR A 129 -15.44 7.66 2.17
CA THR A 129 -15.76 7.88 3.59
C THR A 129 -16.86 8.92 3.73
N LEU A 130 -16.69 10.09 3.11
CA LEU A 130 -17.71 11.14 3.17
C LEU A 130 -19.07 10.68 2.64
N LYS A 131 -19.08 9.95 1.51
CA LYS A 131 -20.31 9.41 0.92
C LYS A 131 -21.02 8.46 1.89
N LYS A 132 -20.31 7.49 2.46
CA LYS A 132 -20.89 6.49 3.36
C LYS A 132 -21.37 7.10 4.68
N VAL A 133 -20.61 8.05 5.24
CA VAL A 133 -21.01 8.76 6.47
C VAL A 133 -22.28 9.60 6.24
N ARG A 134 -22.43 10.26 5.08
CA ARG A 134 -23.66 10.98 4.74
C ARG A 134 -24.86 10.03 4.62
N GLN A 135 -24.68 8.88 3.98
CA GLN A 135 -25.73 7.85 3.87
C GLN A 135 -26.15 7.34 5.25
N LEU A 136 -25.18 7.06 6.13
CA LEU A 136 -25.43 6.66 7.52
C LEU A 136 -26.20 7.73 8.29
N SER A 137 -25.80 9.00 8.18
CA SER A 137 -26.48 10.12 8.86
C SER A 137 -27.95 10.26 8.41
N LEU A 138 -28.21 10.12 7.11
CA LEU A 138 -29.58 10.12 6.56
C LEU A 138 -30.39 8.93 7.08
N TRP A 139 -29.80 7.73 7.07
CA TRP A 139 -30.44 6.52 7.57
C TRP A 139 -30.80 6.65 9.05
N LEU A 140 -29.87 7.09 9.91
CA LEU A 140 -30.12 7.36 11.33
C LEU A 140 -31.23 8.38 11.54
N SER A 141 -31.32 9.41 10.68
CA SER A 141 -32.37 10.43 10.77
C SER A 141 -33.74 9.92 10.32
N SER A 142 -33.78 8.88 9.48
CA SER A 142 -35.03 8.24 9.03
C SER A 142 -35.53 7.14 9.97
N GLN A 143 -34.71 6.69 10.91
CA GLN A 143 -35.11 5.71 11.91
C GLN A 143 -36.17 6.33 12.84
N PRO A 144 -37.25 5.62 13.17
CA PRO A 144 -38.18 6.08 14.20
C PRO A 144 -37.40 6.34 15.48
N GLN A 145 -37.63 7.47 16.15
CA GLN A 145 -37.12 7.67 17.51
C GLN A 145 -37.72 6.58 18.39
N THR A 146 -37.00 5.49 18.59
CA THR A 146 -37.27 4.56 19.67
C THR A 146 -36.94 5.33 20.93
N ARG A 147 -37.97 5.95 21.53
CA ARG A 147 -37.90 6.37 22.92
C ARG A 147 -37.54 5.11 23.71
N ALA A 148 -36.31 5.06 24.23
CA ALA A 148 -35.98 4.12 25.28
C ALA A 148 -36.98 4.37 26.41
N ALA A 149 -37.83 3.37 26.67
CA ALA A 149 -38.63 3.27 27.88
C ALA A 149 -37.76 2.69 28.99
#